data_AF-A0A0R1H2Q5-F1
#
_entry.id   AF-A0A0R1H2Q5-F1
#
_cell.length_a   1.000
_cell.length_b   1.000
_cell.length_c   1.000
_cell.angle_alpha   90.00
_cell.angle_beta   90.00
_cell.angle_gamma   90.00
#
_symmetry.space_group_name_H-M   'P 1'
#
loop_
_entity.id
_entity.type
_entity.pdbx_description
1 polymer ?
#
loop_
_entity_poly.entity_id
_entity_poly.type
_entity_poly.pdbx_seq_one_letter_code
_entity_poly.pdbx_strand_id
1 'polypeptide(L)'
;MNIDNFTLDAAGAAIVSSMKRDLADGKVIIKTLFSNGFVWIYTQLPDGRFERMDFSHKLVKTAAGYAPKLSQPKADFYDYFDD
;
A
#
# COMPACT_ATOMS: atom_id res chain seq x y z
N MET A 1 15.15 -3.06 -12.32
CA MET A 1 14.86 -3.62 -10.99
C MET A 1 13.41 -4.09 -11.05
N ASN A 2 13.19 -5.40 -11.18
CA ASN A 2 11.84 -5.94 -11.05
C ASN A 2 11.36 -5.51 -9.67
N ILE A 3 10.17 -4.91 -9.61
CA ILE A 3 9.39 -4.94 -8.37
C ILE A 3 9.14 -6.43 -8.17
N ASP A 4 10.05 -7.11 -7.47
CA ASP A 4 9.76 -8.43 -6.93
C ASP A 4 8.43 -8.25 -6.25
N ASN A 5 7.43 -8.94 -6.81
CA ASN A 5 6.06 -8.86 -6.41
C ASN A 5 6.06 -8.87 -4.88
N PHE A 6 5.72 -7.74 -4.26
CA PHE A 6 5.18 -7.79 -2.92
C PHE A 6 3.93 -8.65 -3.09
N THR A 7 4.05 -9.95 -2.85
CA THR A 7 2.94 -10.89 -2.83
C THR A 7 2.10 -10.49 -1.63
N LEU A 8 1.29 -9.45 -1.81
CA LEU A 8 0.27 -9.01 -0.88
C LEU A 8 -0.95 -9.90 -1.05
N ASP A 9 -0.70 -11.21 -0.96
CA ASP A 9 -1.70 -12.24 -1.05
C ASP A 9 -1.58 -13.23 0.11
N ALA A 10 -0.98 -12.83 1.24
CA ALA A 10 -0.91 -13.69 2.42
C ALA A 10 -2.30 -14.15 2.95
N ALA A 11 -3.41 -13.67 2.36
CA ALA A 11 -4.78 -14.10 2.66
C ALA A 11 -5.69 -14.33 1.43
N GLY A 12 -5.18 -14.32 0.19
CA GLY A 12 -6.03 -14.51 -1.01
C GLY A 12 -7.06 -13.40 -1.28
N ALA A 13 -6.82 -12.18 -0.79
CA ALA A 13 -7.72 -11.05 -0.99
C ALA A 13 -7.57 -10.47 -2.41
N ALA A 14 -8.70 -10.23 -3.08
CA ALA A 14 -8.72 -9.65 -4.42
C ALA A 14 -8.73 -8.13 -4.35
N ILE A 15 -8.23 -7.45 -5.39
CA ILE A 15 -8.37 -6.00 -5.55
C ILE A 15 -9.84 -5.68 -5.82
N VAL A 16 -10.45 -4.85 -4.98
CA VAL A 16 -11.81 -4.33 -5.17
C VAL A 16 -11.79 -3.03 -5.96
N SER A 17 -10.88 -2.13 -5.60
CA SER A 17 -10.73 -0.87 -6.30
C SER A 17 -9.30 -0.34 -6.21
N SER A 18 -8.92 0.45 -7.21
CA SER A 18 -7.66 1.16 -7.24
C SER A 18 -7.92 2.59 -7.71
N MET A 19 -7.41 3.56 -6.96
CA MET A 19 -7.46 4.97 -7.31
C MET A 19 -6.05 5.45 -7.59
N LYS A 20 -5.92 6.28 -8.61
CA LYS A 20 -4.66 6.91 -9.02
C LYS A 20 -4.85 8.41 -9.05
N ARG A 21 -3.87 9.15 -8.55
CA ARG A 21 -3.81 10.60 -8.64
C ARG A 21 -2.42 11.00 -9.14
N ASP A 22 -2.38 11.59 -10.32
CA ASP A 22 -1.16 12.16 -10.87
C ASP A 22 -0.84 13.47 -10.14
N LEU A 23 0.45 13.67 -9.83
CA LEU A 23 1.00 14.87 -9.23
C LEU A 23 1.79 15.65 -10.29
N ALA A 24 1.98 16.95 -10.05
CA ALA A 24 2.61 17.87 -11.01
C ALA A 24 4.08 17.55 -11.32
N ASP A 25 4.77 16.78 -10.46
CA ASP A 25 6.15 16.34 -10.62
C ASP A 25 6.28 14.97 -11.30
N GLY A 26 5.20 14.46 -11.90
CA GLY A 26 5.16 13.15 -12.56
C GLY A 26 5.08 11.97 -11.59
N LYS A 27 4.95 12.24 -10.28
CA LYS A 27 4.64 11.19 -9.30
C LYS A 27 3.17 10.80 -9.38
N VAL A 28 2.86 9.57 -8.97
CA VAL A 28 1.49 9.05 -8.93
C VAL A 28 1.20 8.49 -7.55
N ILE A 29 0.17 9.00 -6.88
CA ILE A 29 -0.34 8.37 -5.65
C ILE A 29 -1.28 7.24 -6.05
N ILE A 30 -1.02 6.05 -5.55
CA ILE A 30 -1.83 4.85 -5.78
C ILE A 30 -2.41 4.40 -4.45
N LYS A 31 -3.73 4.27 -4.40
CA LYS A 31 -4.48 3.68 -3.28
C LYS A 31 -5.22 2.46 -3.77
N THR A 32 -5.00 1.31 -3.16
CA THR A 32 -5.72 0.07 -3.50
C THR A 32 -6.48 -0.44 -2.29
N LEU A 33 -7.76 -0.78 -2.50
CA LEU A 33 -8.62 -1.46 -1.55
C LEU A 33 -8.74 -2.93 -1.95
N PHE A 34 -8.53 -3.82 -0.98
CA PHE A 34 -8.67 -5.25 -1.13
C PHE A 34 -9.98 -5.75 -0.52
N SER A 35 -10.44 -6.93 -0.94
CA SER A 35 -11.75 -7.50 -0.57
C SER A 35 -11.90 -7.85 0.91
N ASN A 36 -10.78 -7.98 1.61
CA ASN A 36 -10.74 -8.17 3.07
C ASN A 36 -10.71 -6.84 3.86
N GLY A 37 -10.89 -5.70 3.18
CA GLY A 37 -10.86 -4.37 3.80
C GLY A 37 -9.46 -3.78 3.97
N PHE A 38 -8.39 -4.53 3.65
CA PHE A 38 -7.03 -3.99 3.65
C PHE A 38 -6.90 -2.89 2.62
N VAL A 39 -6.26 -1.79 3.03
CA VAL A 39 -5.89 -0.66 2.18
C VAL A 39 -4.40 -0.43 2.30
N TRP A 40 -3.74 -0.25 1.17
CA TRP A 40 -2.40 0.30 1.08
C TRP A 40 -2.39 1.55 0.19
N ILE A 41 -1.46 2.45 0.46
CA ILE A 41 -1.25 3.68 -0.30
C ILE A 41 0.25 3.83 -0.54
N TYR A 42 0.66 4.19 -1.74
CA TYR A 42 2.07 4.50 -2.01
C TYR A 42 2.18 5.56 -3.11
N THR A 43 3.31 6.25 -3.14
CA THR A 43 3.66 7.20 -4.22
C THR A 43 4.63 6.52 -5.17
N GLN A 44 4.22 6.32 -6.42
CA GLN A 44 5.09 5.88 -7.51
C GLN A 44 5.85 7.08 -8.08
N LEU A 45 7.16 6.93 -8.23
CA LEU A 45 8.05 7.91 -8.84
C LEU A 45 8.07 7.74 -10.38
N PRO A 46 8.46 8.78 -11.14
CA PRO A 46 8.57 8.69 -12.60
C PRO A 46 9.48 7.55 -13.10
N ASP A 47 10.47 7.16 -12.29
CA ASP A 47 11.43 6.09 -12.60
C ASP A 47 10.91 4.68 -12.25
N GLY A 48 9.67 4.56 -11.77
CA GLY A 48 9.03 3.31 -11.40
C GLY A 48 9.34 2.83 -9.98
N ARG A 49 10.20 3.52 -9.20
CA ARG A 49 10.34 3.26 -7.76
C ARG A 49 9.10 3.75 -7.00
N PHE A 50 9.01 3.39 -5.71
CA PHE A 50 7.95 3.88 -4.84
C PHE A 50 8.50 4.48 -3.54
N GLU A 51 7.78 5.43 -2.96
CA GLU A 51 8.04 6.05 -1.66
C GLU A 51 6.73 6.25 -0.88
N ARG A 52 6.83 6.67 0.39
CA ARG A 52 5.70 7.06 1.25
C ARG A 52 4.59 5.99 1.32
N MET A 53 4.98 4.74 1.54
CA MET A 53 4.05 3.63 1.66
C MET A 53 3.32 3.65 3.01
N ASP A 54 2.00 3.51 2.97
CA ASP A 54 1.12 3.40 4.13
C ASP A 54 0.19 2.19 4.06
N PHE A 55 -0.24 1.71 5.22
CA PHE A 55 -1.11 0.57 5.41
C PHE A 55 -2.15 0.83 6.49
N SER A 56 -3.38 0.45 6.21
CA SER A 56 -4.47 0.44 7.22
C SER A 56 -4.28 -0.56 8.36
N HIS A 57 -3.34 -1.50 8.24
CA HIS A 57 -3.06 -2.56 9.22
C HIS A 57 -1.57 -2.64 9.55
N LYS A 58 -1.25 -3.15 10.75
CA LYS A 58 0.15 -3.41 11.14
C LYS A 58 0.76 -4.49 10.24
N LEU A 59 2.00 -4.29 9.83
CA LEU A 59 2.78 -5.36 9.19
C LEU A 59 3.41 -6.26 10.24
N VAL A 60 3.39 -7.57 10.00
CA VAL A 60 4.11 -8.57 10.77
C VAL A 60 5.13 -9.27 9.89
N LYS A 61 6.30 -9.52 10.44
CA LYS A 61 7.35 -10.28 9.76
C LYS A 61 6.95 -11.76 9.69
N THR A 62 7.04 -12.34 8.50
CA THR A 62 6.79 -13.75 8.19
C THR A 62 8.05 -14.37 7.58
N ALA A 63 8.06 -15.68 7.37
CA ALA A 63 9.17 -16.37 6.70
C ALA A 63 9.37 -15.92 5.25
N ALA A 64 8.32 -15.40 4.61
CA ALA A 64 8.33 -14.92 3.23
C ALA A 64 8.48 -13.39 3.08
N GLY A 65 8.62 -12.65 4.19
CA GLY A 65 8.73 -11.18 4.16
C GLY A 65 7.86 -10.49 5.21
N TYR A 66 7.02 -9.55 4.78
CA TYR A 66 6.05 -8.86 5.63
C TYR A 66 4.63 -9.10 5.13
N ALA A 67 3.71 -9.33 6.06
CA ALA A 67 2.28 -9.52 5.76
C ALA A 67 1.41 -8.63 6.65
N PRO A 68 0.22 -8.21 6.19
CA PRO A 68 -0.69 -7.43 7.01
C PRO A 68 -1.33 -8.29 8.11
N LYS A 69 -1.37 -7.77 9.34
CA LYS A 69 -2.11 -8.35 10.46
C LYS A 69 -3.53 -7.78 10.46
N LEU A 70 -4.43 -8.40 9.71
CA LEU A 70 -5.81 -7.93 9.50
C LEU A 70 -6.62 -7.76 10.80
N SER A 71 -6.28 -8.47 11.86
CA SER A 71 -6.90 -8.31 13.19
C SER A 71 -6.41 -7.08 13.96
N GLN A 72 -5.41 -6.35 13.44
CA GLN A 72 -4.82 -5.19 14.10
C GLN A 72 -4.71 -4.01 13.13
N PRO A 73 -5.64 -3.02 13.21
CA PRO A 73 -5.50 -1.79 12.44
C PRO A 73 -4.22 -1.04 12.84
N LYS A 74 -3.66 -0.27 11.90
CA LYS A 74 -2.57 0.67 12.18
C LYS A 74 -3.18 1.87 12.93
N ALA A 75 -2.50 2.34 13.97
CA ALA A 75 -2.91 3.55 14.67
C ALA A 75 -2.48 4.78 13.83
N ASP A 76 -3.49 5.55 13.46
CA ASP A 76 -3.62 6.82 12.72
C ASP A 76 -3.06 7.02 11.31
N PHE A 77 -3.98 7.60 10.52
CA PHE A 77 -3.98 7.93 9.10
C PHE A 77 -3.59 9.41 8.85
N TYR A 78 -3.26 10.15 9.91
CA TYR A 78 -3.14 11.62 9.92
C TYR A 78 -1.80 12.20 9.42
N ASP A 79 -0.83 11.38 9.01
CA ASP A 79 0.49 11.86 8.54
C ASP A 79 0.57 12.15 7.02
N TYR A 80 -0.54 12.06 6.27
CA TYR A 80 -0.48 12.04 4.79
C TYR A 80 -1.08 13.26 4.07
N PHE A 81 -1.64 14.23 4.79
CA PHE A 81 -2.17 15.45 4.19
C PHE A 81 -1.87 16.63 5.12
N ASP A 82 -0.79 17.35 4.85
CA ASP A 82 -0.73 18.77 5.24
C ASP A 82 -1.82 19.50 4.44
N ASP A 83 -2.59 20.38 5.10
CA ASP A 83 -3.54 21.32 4.46
C ASP A 83 -2.86 22.15 3.35
#